data_AF-A0A2H9L4H0-F1
#
_entry.id   AF-A0A2H9L4H0-F1
#
_cell.length_a   1.000
_cell.length_b   1.000
_cell.length_c   1.000
_cell.angle_alpha   90.00
_cell.angle_beta   90.00
_cell.angle_gamma   90.00
#
_symmetry.space_group_name_H-M   'P 1'
#
loop_
_entity.id
_entity.type
_entity.pdbx_description
1 polymer ?
#
loop_
_entity_poly.entity_id
_entity_poly.type
_entity_poly.pdbx_seq_one_letter_code
_entity_poly.pdbx_strand_id
1 'polypeptide(L)'
;MRDQIMGHFKDGKRYGVNIKYAEEEEELGTAGSVLNAQPLVKDEDFLVLMGDQLTSVSLKKLMSYHKEKKAIATVGLKRMGVPLQFG
;
A
#
# COMPACT_ATOMS: atom_id res chain seq x y z
N MET A 1 -0.88 4.26 -19.26
CA MET A 1 -1.60 3.77 -18.06
C MET A 1 -1.56 4.77 -16.91
N ARG A 2 -0.39 5.33 -16.55
CA ARG A 2 -0.25 6.42 -15.57
C ARG A 2 -1.27 7.56 -15.77
N ASP A 3 -1.30 8.17 -16.94
CA ASP A 3 -2.20 9.30 -17.23
C ASP A 3 -3.68 8.95 -17.12
N GLN A 4 -4.04 7.69 -17.37
CA GLN A 4 -5.42 7.22 -17.21
C GLN A 4 -5.79 7.12 -15.72
N ILE A 5 -4.90 6.59 -14.88
CA ILE A 5 -5.12 6.51 -13.42
C ILE A 5 -5.17 7.92 -12.82
N MET A 6 -4.16 8.75 -13.12
CA MET A 6 -4.08 10.12 -12.59
C MET A 6 -5.24 11.00 -13.11
N GLY A 7 -5.58 10.90 -14.40
CA GLY A 7 -6.68 11.65 -14.99
C GLY A 7 -8.05 11.21 -14.46
N HIS A 8 -8.22 9.92 -14.19
CA HIS A 8 -9.45 9.39 -13.59
C HIS A 8 -9.57 9.83 -12.12
N PHE A 9 -8.62 9.48 -11.26
CA PHE A 9 -8.72 9.67 -9.81
C PHE A 9 -8.37 11.08 -9.32
N LYS A 10 -7.54 11.82 -10.06
CA LYS A 10 -7.08 13.19 -9.75
C LYS A 10 -6.59 13.29 -8.31
N ASP A 11 -7.04 14.29 -7.56
CA ASP A 11 -6.68 14.46 -6.15
C ASP A 11 -7.52 13.60 -5.18
N GLY A 12 -8.45 12.78 -5.70
CA GLY A 12 -9.30 11.91 -4.90
C GLY A 12 -10.47 12.60 -4.19
N LYS A 13 -10.61 13.92 -4.27
CA LYS A 13 -11.64 14.67 -3.52
C LYS A 13 -13.06 14.23 -3.85
N ARG A 14 -13.31 13.82 -5.10
CA ARG A 14 -14.62 13.28 -5.53
C ARG A 14 -15.05 12.03 -4.76
N TYR A 15 -14.11 11.36 -4.09
CA TYR A 15 -14.31 10.16 -3.28
C TYR A 15 -14.16 10.43 -1.78
N GLY A 16 -13.96 11.69 -1.36
CA GLY A 16 -13.73 12.03 0.05
C GLY A 16 -12.35 11.60 0.58
N VAL A 17 -11.37 11.38 -0.29
CA VAL A 17 -9.99 11.02 0.09
C VAL A 17 -8.98 12.00 -0.52
N ASN A 18 -7.74 11.95 -0.04
CA ASN A 18 -6.61 12.69 -0.62
C ASN A 18 -5.66 11.70 -1.28
N ILE A 19 -5.50 11.81 -2.60
CA ILE A 19 -4.61 10.95 -3.37
C ILE A 19 -3.36 11.74 -3.75
N LYS A 20 -2.19 11.17 -3.49
CA LYS A 20 -0.90 11.62 -3.98
C LYS A 20 -0.27 10.52 -4.82
N TYR A 21 0.54 10.90 -5.79
CA TYR A 21 1.20 9.98 -6.71
C TYR A 21 2.70 10.06 -6.49
N ALA A 22 3.32 8.89 -6.33
CA ALA A 22 4.76 8.70 -6.50
C ALA A 22 4.95 8.05 -7.86
N GLU A 23 5.77 8.63 -8.70
CA GLU A 23 5.98 8.18 -10.07
C GLU A 23 7.32 7.47 -10.18
N GLU A 24 7.37 6.45 -11.01
CA GLU A 24 8.59 5.71 -11.29
C GLU A 24 9.00 5.96 -12.73
N GLU A 25 10.27 6.35 -12.92
CA GLU A 25 10.88 6.48 -14.25
C GLU A 25 11.36 5.12 -14.78
N GLU A 26 11.73 4.21 -13.88
CA GLU A 26 12.19 2.84 -14.14
C GLU A 26 11.56 1.86 -13.13
N GLU A 27 11.51 0.56 -13.43
CA GLU A 27 10.94 -0.44 -12.52
C GLU A 27 11.79 -0.59 -11.25
N LEU A 28 11.30 -0.08 -10.11
CA LEU A 28 12.03 -0.11 -8.84
C LEU A 28 11.78 -1.39 -8.02
N GLY A 29 10.81 -2.21 -8.45
CA GLY A 29 10.31 -3.36 -7.68
C GLY A 29 9.60 -2.95 -6.38
N THR A 30 9.00 -3.91 -5.67
CA THR A 30 8.09 -3.63 -4.55
C THR A 30 8.70 -2.75 -3.44
N ALA A 31 9.91 -3.09 -2.99
CA ALA A 31 10.56 -2.32 -1.93
C ALA A 31 11.02 -0.94 -2.42
N GLY A 32 11.45 -0.84 -3.68
CA GLY A 32 11.86 0.42 -4.29
C GLY A 32 10.67 1.37 -4.48
N SER A 33 9.51 0.86 -4.87
CA SER A 33 8.26 1.66 -4.94
C SER A 33 7.87 2.25 -3.58
N VAL A 34 8.00 1.46 -2.51
CA VAL A 34 7.72 1.94 -1.14
C VAL A 34 8.71 3.03 -0.74
N LEU A 35 10.00 2.86 -1.06
CA LEU A 35 11.02 3.86 -0.79
C LEU A 35 10.77 5.16 -1.57
N ASN A 36 10.38 5.05 -2.85
CA ASN A 36 10.02 6.20 -3.69
C ASN A 36 8.84 7.00 -3.11
N ALA A 37 7.88 6.32 -2.47
CA ALA A 37 6.74 6.95 -1.82
C ALA A 37 7.05 7.54 -0.43
N GLN A 38 8.23 7.28 0.16
CA GLN A 38 8.62 7.72 1.50
C GLN A 38 8.36 9.21 1.78
N PRO A 39 8.70 10.17 0.88
CA PRO A 39 8.48 11.59 1.14
C PRO A 39 6.99 11.97 1.28
N LEU A 40 6.08 11.14 0.77
CA LEU A 40 4.63 11.36 0.80
C LEU A 40 4.00 10.85 2.10
N VAL A 41 4.53 9.74 2.67
CA VAL A 41 4.03 9.09 3.88
C VAL A 41 4.69 9.58 5.17
N LYS A 42 5.86 10.22 5.08
CA LYS A 42 6.59 10.81 6.21
C LYS A 42 6.86 9.77 7.32
N ASP A 43 6.85 10.20 8.58
CA ASP A 43 7.17 9.39 9.77
C ASP A 43 5.91 8.81 10.45
N GLU A 44 4.81 8.64 9.72
CA GLU A 44 3.56 8.08 10.26
C GLU A 44 3.45 6.57 9.96
N ASP A 45 2.76 5.82 10.82
CA ASP A 45 2.43 4.41 10.52
C ASP A 45 1.56 4.32 9.26
N PHE A 46 1.99 3.51 8.29
CA PHE A 46 1.28 3.33 7.02
C PHE A 46 1.06 1.85 6.67
N LEU A 47 0.16 1.61 5.71
CA LEU A 47 -0.10 0.29 5.15
C LEU A 47 0.44 0.23 3.73
N VAL A 48 1.09 -0.88 3.40
CA VAL A 48 1.45 -1.23 2.02
C VAL A 48 0.50 -2.32 1.55
N LEU A 49 -0.14 -2.08 0.41
CA LEU A 49 -1.05 -3.02 -0.26
C LEU A 49 -0.68 -3.06 -1.74
N MET A 50 -0.77 -4.23 -2.37
CA MET A 50 -0.58 -4.31 -3.82
C MET A 50 -1.85 -3.82 -4.53
N GLY A 51 -1.69 -3.07 -5.62
CA GLY A 51 -2.80 -2.43 -6.32
C GLY A 51 -3.80 -3.39 -6.98
N ASP A 52 -3.41 -4.64 -7.16
CA ASP A 52 -4.20 -5.73 -7.73
C ASP A 52 -4.77 -6.69 -6.66
N GLN A 53 -4.48 -6.46 -5.37
CA GLN A 53 -4.94 -7.31 -4.29
C GLN A 53 -6.33 -6.94 -3.78
N LEU A 54 -7.21 -7.94 -3.77
CA LEU A 54 -8.48 -7.90 -3.03
C LEU A 54 -8.38 -8.77 -1.79
N THR A 55 -8.67 -8.20 -0.62
CA THR A 55 -8.53 -8.90 0.66
C THR A 55 -9.70 -8.67 1.59
N SER A 56 -10.07 -9.72 2.34
CA SER A 56 -11.01 -9.66 3.45
C SER A 56 -10.31 -9.47 4.81
N VAL A 57 -8.98 -9.32 4.81
CA VAL A 57 -8.20 -9.05 6.02
C VAL A 57 -8.59 -7.68 6.58
N SER A 58 -8.86 -7.64 7.89
CA SER A 58 -9.20 -6.39 8.55
C SER A 58 -7.96 -5.50 8.71
N LEU A 59 -7.83 -4.50 7.83
CA LEU A 59 -6.76 -3.50 7.88
C LEU A 59 -6.76 -2.73 9.21
N LYS A 60 -7.95 -2.46 9.77
CA LYS A 60 -8.11 -1.80 11.07
C LYS A 60 -7.49 -2.62 12.20
N LYS A 61 -7.73 -3.94 12.24
CA LYS A 61 -7.13 -4.83 13.24
C LYS A 61 -5.62 -4.92 13.07
N LEU A 62 -5.14 -5.02 11.82
CA LEU A 62 -3.71 -5.07 11.53
C LEU A 62 -2.98 -3.80 12.01
N MET A 63 -3.52 -2.63 11.68
CA MET A 63 -2.98 -1.34 12.12
C MET A 63 -3.04 -1.17 13.64
N SER A 64 -4.13 -1.60 14.28
CA SER A 64 -4.25 -1.54 15.74
C SER A 64 -3.20 -2.42 16.43
N TYR A 65 -3.01 -3.64 15.91
CA TYR A 65 -2.00 -4.57 16.40
C TYR A 65 -0.58 -4.02 16.22
N HIS A 66 -0.26 -3.44 15.07
CA HIS A 66 1.04 -2.82 14.79
C HIS A 66 1.36 -1.73 15.83
N LYS A 67 0.41 -0.81 16.05
CA LYS A 67 0.51 0.28 17.03
C LYS A 67 0.67 -0.22 18.47
N GLU A 68 -0.08 -1.25 18.85
CA GLU A 68 0.02 -1.85 20.19
C GLU A 68 1.40 -2.46 20.43
N LYS A 69 1.94 -3.17 19.44
CA LYS A 69 3.24 -3.85 19.58
C LYS A 69 4.44 -2.93 19.44
N LYS A 70 4.27 -1.71 18.90
CA LYS A 70 5.37 -0.77 18.60
C LYS A 70 6.49 -1.46 17.80
N ALA A 71 6.09 -2.35 16.89
CA ALA A 71 7.02 -3.12 16.09
C ALA A 71 7.56 -2.26 14.94
N ILE A 72 8.79 -2.55 14.47
CA ILE A 72 9.35 -1.87 13.29
C ILE A 72 8.52 -2.17 12.03
N ALA A 73 7.96 -3.38 11.92
CA ALA A 73 7.09 -3.79 10.84
C ALA A 73 6.09 -4.84 11.32
N THR A 74 4.97 -4.99 10.61
CA THR A 74 3.98 -6.05 10.85
C THR A 74 3.50 -6.61 9.52
N VAL A 75 3.57 -7.94 9.37
CA VAL A 75 3.19 -8.65 8.14
C VAL A 75 1.91 -9.45 8.39
N GLY A 76 0.87 -9.18 7.60
CA GLY A 76 -0.38 -9.94 7.62
C GLY A 76 -0.29 -11.15 6.70
N LEU A 77 -0.38 -12.36 7.26
CA LEU A 77 -0.36 -13.61 6.49
C LEU A 77 -1.75 -14.20 6.36
N LYS A 78 -2.08 -14.71 5.16
CA LYS A 78 -3.31 -15.46 4.90
C LYS A 78 -2.96 -16.80 4.28
N ARG A 79 -3.47 -17.88 4.87
CA ARG A 79 -3.30 -19.23 4.30
C ARG A 79 -4.14 -19.36 3.03
N MET A 80 -3.51 -19.80 1.95
CA MET A 80 -4.15 -20.08 0.67
C MET A 80 -4.22 -21.59 0.45
N GLY A 81 -5.30 -22.07 -0.14
CA GLY A 81 -5.52 -23.50 -0.40
C GLY A 81 -4.68 -24.07 -1.54
N VAL A 82 -4.14 -23.20 -2.39
CA VAL A 82 -3.21 -23.54 -3.47
C VAL A 82 -1.92 -22.75 -3.23
N PRO A 83 -0.74 -23.39 -3.20
CA PRO A 83 0.51 -22.67 -3.14
C PRO A 83 0.68 -21.85 -4.43
N LEU A 84 0.76 -20.53 -4.29
CA LEU A 84 1.20 -19.64 -5.36
C LEU A 84 2.73 -19.58 -5.33
N GLN A 85 3.37 -19.32 -6.47
CA GLN A 85 4.84 -19.20 -6.56
C GLN A 85 5.39 -17.88 -5.97
N PHE A 86 4.60 -17.17 -5.17
CA PHE A 86 4.97 -15.90 -4.55
C PHE A 86 4.68 -15.95 -3.04
N GLY A 87 5.53 -15.29 -2.26
CA GLY A 87 5.54 -15.33 -0.78
C GLY A 87 4.38 -14.60 -0.10
#